data_AF-A0A840MVM7-F1
#
_entry.id   AF-A0A840MVM7-F1
#
_cell.length_a   1.000
_cell.length_b   1.000
_cell.length_c   1.000
_cell.angle_alpha   90.00
_cell.angle_beta   90.00
_cell.angle_gamma   90.00
#
_symmetry.space_group_name_H-M   'P 1'
#
loop_
_entity.id
_entity.type
_entity.pdbx_description
1 polymer ?
#
loop_
_entity_poly.entity_id
_entity_poly.type
_entity_poly.pdbx_seq_one_letter_code
_entity_poly.pdbx_strand_id
1 'polypeptide(L)'
;MTIVALGAAGEGWWTGDGEPAGATAEFIRYGILANARDPFDPTEKAFRVHGSDTFAANTPYRGLSLKREYGLRPGLLAVTNLWEWEDDGSQVAATKGAPEAIAGLSGLSPDDHARLADKVNEMARQGMRVFGVAIAELPRDMAMPETPRDLSFCFIGLVGLADPLRPTVPAAVRECRSASMRVVMITGDYMETRRGRSRNKLD
;
A
#
# COMPACT_ATOMS: atom_id res chain seq x y z
N MET A 1 6.36 -9.45 -5.51
CA MET A 1 5.18 -9.11 -4.67
C MET A 1 4.01 -8.92 -5.60
N THR A 2 2.82 -9.35 -5.18
CA THR A 2 1.57 -9.22 -5.95
C THR A 2 0.48 -8.70 -5.03
N ILE A 3 -0.39 -7.83 -5.52
CA ILE A 3 -1.60 -7.42 -4.80
C ILE A 3 -2.53 -8.63 -4.72
N VAL A 4 -2.94 -9.01 -3.51
CA VAL A 4 -3.79 -10.19 -3.27
C VAL A 4 -5.04 -9.87 -2.46
N ALA A 5 -5.13 -8.63 -1.94
CA ALA A 5 -6.31 -8.14 -1.24
C ALA A 5 -6.42 -6.62 -1.37
N LEU A 6 -7.64 -6.14 -1.52
CA LEU A 6 -8.00 -4.73 -1.56
C LEU A 6 -9.26 -4.52 -0.73
N GLY A 7 -9.36 -3.40 -0.02
CA GLY A 7 -10.61 -3.02 0.63
C GLY A 7 -10.71 -1.52 0.76
N ALA A 8 -11.80 -0.97 0.24
CA ALA A 8 -12.12 0.46 0.33
C ALA A 8 -12.90 0.76 1.61
N ALA A 9 -12.80 2.01 2.10
CA ALA A 9 -13.57 2.48 3.24
C ALA A 9 -15.07 2.42 2.93
N GLY A 10 -15.83 1.62 3.69
CA GLY A 10 -17.28 1.46 3.51
C GLY A 10 -17.71 0.35 2.54
N GLU A 11 -16.77 -0.30 1.84
CA GLU A 11 -17.04 -1.45 0.97
C GLU A 11 -16.48 -2.77 1.53
N GLY A 12 -16.92 -3.89 0.97
CA GLY A 12 -16.41 -5.22 1.30
C GLY A 12 -14.94 -5.42 0.88
N TRP A 13 -14.28 -6.37 1.52
CA TRP A 13 -12.90 -6.75 1.17
C TRP A 13 -12.89 -7.69 -0.02
N TRP A 14 -12.10 -7.35 -1.04
CA TRP A 14 -11.90 -8.18 -2.20
C TRP A 14 -10.64 -9.03 -2.05
N THR A 15 -10.78 -10.34 -2.23
CA THR A 15 -9.71 -11.33 -2.22
C THR A 15 -9.95 -12.31 -3.37
N GLY A 16 -9.13 -12.32 -4.43
CA GLY A 16 -9.28 -13.30 -5.51
C GLY A 16 -8.73 -12.87 -6.87
N ASP A 17 -9.00 -13.67 -7.90
CA ASP A 17 -8.75 -13.34 -9.31
C ASP A 17 -10.08 -12.89 -9.95
N GLY A 18 -10.14 -11.65 -10.43
CA GLY A 18 -11.32 -11.03 -11.03
C GLY A 18 -11.15 -9.52 -11.20
N GLU A 19 -11.77 -8.92 -12.22
CA GLU A 19 -11.66 -7.49 -12.45
C GLU A 19 -12.32 -6.68 -11.31
N PRO A 20 -11.63 -5.65 -10.79
CA PRO A 20 -12.22 -4.78 -9.80
C PRO A 20 -13.36 -3.93 -10.38
N ALA A 21 -14.53 -3.91 -9.72
CA ALA A 21 -15.59 -2.96 -10.05
C ALA A 21 -15.18 -1.51 -9.67
N GLY A 22 -15.80 -0.49 -10.29
CA GLY A 22 -15.36 0.91 -10.35
C GLY A 22 -14.61 1.50 -9.14
N ALA A 23 -15.12 1.37 -7.91
CA ALA A 23 -14.48 1.91 -6.71
C ALA A 23 -13.09 1.31 -6.43
N THR A 24 -12.88 0.05 -6.82
CA THR A 24 -11.57 -0.60 -6.66
C THR A 24 -10.58 -0.17 -7.74
N ALA A 25 -11.04 0.18 -8.95
CA ALA A 25 -10.18 0.77 -9.98
C ALA A 25 -9.64 2.14 -9.53
N GLU A 26 -10.49 2.99 -8.94
CA GLU A 26 -10.05 4.28 -8.36
C GLU A 26 -9.05 4.08 -7.22
N PHE A 27 -9.29 3.11 -6.32
CA PHE A 27 -8.32 2.75 -5.29
C PHE A 27 -6.94 2.39 -5.89
N ILE A 28 -6.92 1.52 -6.91
CA ILE A 28 -5.69 1.12 -7.59
C ILE A 28 -5.02 2.34 -8.24
N ARG A 29 -5.81 3.22 -8.87
CA ARG A 29 -5.32 4.48 -9.46
C ARG A 29 -4.64 5.35 -8.41
N TYR A 30 -5.25 5.57 -7.24
CA TYR A 30 -4.63 6.37 -6.17
C TYR A 30 -3.37 5.72 -5.59
N GLY A 31 -3.37 4.39 -5.46
CA GLY A 31 -2.17 3.64 -5.12
C GLY A 31 -1.04 3.85 -6.14
N ILE A 32 -1.36 3.90 -7.43
CA ILE A 32 -0.41 4.21 -8.51
C ILE A 32 0.06 5.68 -8.43
N LEU A 33 -0.84 6.63 -8.19
CA LEU A 33 -0.49 8.05 -8.05
C LEU A 33 0.44 8.32 -6.87
N ALA A 34 0.38 7.49 -5.82
CA ALA A 34 1.28 7.56 -4.68
C ALA A 34 2.64 6.87 -4.90
N ASN A 35 2.89 6.24 -6.07
CA ASN A 35 4.20 5.65 -6.42
C ASN A 35 5.14 6.70 -7.02
N ALA A 36 6.45 6.52 -6.84
CA ALA A 36 7.43 7.21 -7.68
C ALA A 36 7.14 6.94 -9.18
N ARG A 37 7.39 7.95 -10.03
CA ARG A 37 7.20 7.82 -11.50
C ARG A 37 8.02 6.67 -12.10
N ASP A 38 9.23 6.45 -11.58
CA ASP A 38 10.08 5.31 -11.91
C ASP A 38 10.25 4.36 -10.71
N PRO A 39 9.40 3.33 -10.61
CA PRO A 39 9.33 2.52 -9.41
C PRO A 39 10.41 1.45 -9.37
N PHE A 40 11.33 1.61 -8.41
CA PHE A 40 12.44 0.69 -8.23
C PHE A 40 12.15 -0.41 -7.21
N ASP A 41 11.27 -0.14 -6.23
CA ASP A 41 10.99 -1.06 -5.14
C ASP A 41 9.89 -2.11 -5.47
N PRO A 42 9.92 -3.30 -4.84
CA PRO A 42 8.96 -4.38 -5.11
C PRO A 42 7.48 -4.01 -4.87
N THR A 43 7.21 -3.06 -3.96
CA THR A 43 5.86 -2.61 -3.61
C THR A 43 5.27 -1.79 -4.75
N GLU A 44 6.00 -0.79 -5.25
CA GLU A 44 5.54 0.04 -6.36
C GLU A 44 5.39 -0.76 -7.66
N LYS A 45 6.28 -1.72 -7.90
CA LYS A 45 6.17 -2.65 -9.04
C LYS A 45 4.87 -3.46 -9.00
N ALA A 46 4.43 -3.88 -7.81
CA ALA A 46 3.19 -4.64 -7.66
C ALA A 46 1.94 -3.81 -8.04
N PHE A 47 1.90 -2.53 -7.64
CA PHE A 47 0.85 -1.59 -8.07
C PHE A 47 0.88 -1.35 -9.58
N ARG A 48 2.08 -1.25 -10.19
CA ARG A 48 2.20 -1.06 -11.64
C ARG A 48 1.70 -2.27 -12.42
N VAL A 49 2.06 -3.49 -12.00
CA VAL A 49 1.62 -4.74 -12.65
C VAL A 49 0.10 -4.89 -12.56
N HIS A 50 -0.46 -4.75 -11.36
CA HIS A 50 -1.91 -4.84 -11.20
C HIS A 50 -2.64 -3.69 -11.92
N GLY A 51 -2.02 -2.51 -11.94
CA GLY A 51 -2.46 -1.35 -12.70
C GLY A 51 -2.49 -1.59 -14.21
N SER A 52 -1.55 -2.33 -14.79
CA SER A 52 -1.56 -2.64 -16.23
C SER A 52 -2.67 -3.61 -16.63
N ASP A 53 -3.14 -4.44 -15.71
CA ASP A 53 -4.30 -5.31 -15.94
C ASP A 53 -5.61 -4.51 -15.85
N THR A 54 -5.62 -3.39 -15.11
CA THR A 54 -6.81 -2.54 -14.88
C THR A 54 -6.88 -1.36 -15.85
N PHE A 55 -5.74 -0.81 -16.27
CA PHE A 55 -5.62 0.43 -17.02
C PHE A 55 -4.62 0.27 -18.17
N ALA A 56 -4.96 0.81 -19.34
CA ALA A 56 -3.98 1.00 -20.39
C ALA A 56 -2.83 1.92 -19.90
N ALA A 57 -1.62 1.72 -20.42
CA ALA A 57 -0.44 2.48 -20.02
C ALA A 57 -0.69 3.99 -20.01
N ASN A 58 -0.21 4.68 -18.98
CA ASN A 58 -0.36 6.13 -18.72
C ASN A 58 -1.78 6.63 -18.43
N THR A 59 -2.83 5.81 -18.58
CA THR A 59 -4.21 6.18 -18.22
C THR A 59 -4.34 6.71 -16.78
N PRO A 60 -3.68 6.13 -15.76
CA PRO A 60 -3.78 6.63 -14.39
C PRO A 60 -3.34 8.10 -14.22
N TYR A 61 -2.40 8.56 -15.04
CA TYR A 61 -1.80 9.90 -14.99
C TYR A 61 -2.40 10.88 -16.00
N ARG A 62 -3.39 10.46 -16.78
CA ARG A 62 -3.92 11.27 -17.88
C ARG A 62 -4.47 12.60 -17.35
N GLY A 63 -3.99 13.70 -17.91
CA GLY A 63 -4.37 15.06 -17.50
C GLY A 63 -3.77 15.50 -16.17
N LEU A 64 -2.79 14.77 -15.62
CA LEU A 64 -2.13 15.12 -14.36
C LEU A 64 -0.63 15.41 -14.56
N SER A 65 -0.20 16.54 -13.99
CA SER A 65 1.21 16.90 -13.88
C SER A 65 1.69 16.76 -12.44
N LEU A 66 2.85 16.11 -12.23
CA LEU A 66 3.44 15.94 -10.90
C LEU A 66 4.07 17.26 -10.45
N LYS A 67 3.68 17.75 -9.27
CA LYS A 67 4.19 19.01 -8.71
C LYS A 67 5.19 18.81 -7.58
N ARG A 68 4.95 17.81 -6.73
CA ARG A 68 5.78 17.58 -5.54
C ARG A 68 5.76 16.12 -5.13
N GLU A 69 6.91 15.65 -4.68
CA GLU A 69 7.07 14.33 -4.06
C GLU A 69 7.56 14.50 -2.62
N TYR A 70 6.91 13.80 -1.69
CA TYR A 70 7.33 13.66 -0.31
C TYR A 70 7.72 12.22 -0.06
N GLY A 71 9.02 11.97 -0.07
CA GLY A 71 9.58 10.66 0.22
C GLY A 71 9.44 10.23 1.68
N LEU A 72 9.79 8.96 1.93
CA LEU A 72 9.78 8.31 3.23
C LEU A 72 10.70 9.00 4.24
N ARG A 73 10.23 9.19 5.48
CA ARG A 73 11.03 9.79 6.58
C ARG A 73 10.79 9.05 7.89
N PRO A 74 11.74 9.02 8.84
CA PRO A 74 11.58 8.31 10.11
C PRO A 74 10.33 8.69 10.93
N GLY A 75 9.85 9.92 10.80
CA GLY A 75 8.62 10.40 11.46
C GLY A 75 7.33 10.20 10.67
N LEU A 76 7.41 9.76 9.41
CA LEU A 76 6.26 9.54 8.55
C LEU A 76 6.58 8.41 7.58
N LEU A 77 6.13 7.20 7.93
CA LEU A 77 6.31 5.99 7.13
C LEU A 77 5.29 5.91 5.99
N ALA A 78 5.19 6.99 5.21
CA ALA A 78 4.34 7.13 4.05
C ALA A 78 5.06 7.93 2.97
N VAL A 79 4.73 7.64 1.71
CA VAL A 79 5.10 8.47 0.55
C VAL A 79 3.87 9.22 0.09
N THR A 80 4.05 10.44 -0.38
CA THR A 80 2.97 11.28 -0.86
C THR A 80 3.39 11.99 -2.13
N ASN A 81 2.54 11.98 -3.14
CA ASN A 81 2.75 12.74 -4.37
C ASN A 81 1.59 13.71 -4.57
N LEU A 82 1.93 14.95 -4.90
CA LEU A 82 0.99 16.00 -5.24
C LEU A 82 0.95 16.17 -6.76
N TRP A 83 -0.25 16.04 -7.30
CA TRP A 83 -0.54 16.16 -8.72
C TRP A 83 -1.47 17.35 -8.96
N GLU A 84 -1.38 17.95 -10.14
CA GLU A 84 -2.25 19.02 -10.60
C GLU A 84 -2.92 18.61 -11.91
N TRP A 85 -4.23 18.83 -11.99
CA TRP A 85 -5.00 18.63 -13.19
C TRP A 85 -4.72 19.73 -14.22
N GLU A 86 -4.46 19.33 -15.46
CA GLU A 86 -4.08 20.23 -16.55
C GLU A 86 -5.25 21.08 -17.08
N ASP A 87 -6.49 20.69 -16.82
CA ASP A 87 -7.71 21.35 -17.32
C ASP A 87 -8.13 22.55 -16.46
N ASP A 88 -8.19 22.39 -15.14
CA ASP A 88 -8.68 23.39 -14.20
C ASP A 88 -7.63 23.83 -13.15
N GLY A 89 -6.48 23.15 -13.09
CA GLY A 89 -5.42 23.43 -12.13
C GLY A 89 -5.72 22.97 -10.71
N SER A 90 -6.84 22.28 -10.46
CA SER A 90 -7.11 21.64 -9.18
C SER A 90 -6.05 20.58 -8.86
N GLN A 91 -5.86 20.28 -7.58
CA GLN A 91 -4.77 19.44 -7.13
C GLN A 91 -5.27 18.22 -6.37
N VAL A 92 -4.54 17.13 -6.48
CA VAL A 92 -4.78 15.89 -5.72
C VAL A 92 -3.47 15.37 -5.15
N ALA A 93 -3.44 15.21 -3.82
CA ALA A 93 -2.37 14.51 -3.14
C ALA A 93 -2.78 13.05 -2.94
N ALA A 94 -1.96 12.11 -3.41
CA ALA A 94 -2.13 10.68 -3.16
C ALA A 94 -1.02 10.20 -2.23
N THR A 95 -1.39 9.47 -1.17
CA THR A 95 -0.44 8.91 -0.21
C THR A 95 -0.65 7.42 0.00
N LYS A 96 0.46 6.70 0.20
CA LYS A 96 0.47 5.30 0.62
C LYS A 96 1.58 5.06 1.64
N GLY A 97 1.35 4.14 2.58
CA GLY A 97 2.30 3.92 3.67
C GLY A 97 1.87 2.88 4.67
N ALA A 98 2.58 2.84 5.80
CA ALA A 98 2.17 2.05 6.95
C ALA A 98 0.72 2.41 7.34
N PRO A 99 -0.15 1.44 7.62
CA PRO A 99 -1.56 1.70 7.95
C PRO A 99 -1.73 2.74 9.06
N GLU A 100 -0.89 2.71 10.09
CA GLU A 100 -0.94 3.63 11.22
C GLU A 100 -0.54 5.06 10.82
N ALA A 101 0.44 5.20 9.92
CA ALA A 101 0.84 6.50 9.39
C ALA A 101 -0.28 7.12 8.55
N ILE A 102 -0.95 6.31 7.74
CA ILE A 102 -2.07 6.74 6.89
C ILE A 102 -3.30 7.08 7.73
N ALA A 103 -3.58 6.30 8.78
CA ALA A 103 -4.65 6.58 9.74
C ALA A 103 -4.42 7.91 10.48
N GLY A 104 -3.17 8.20 10.84
CA GLY A 104 -2.77 9.47 11.44
C GLY A 104 -2.91 10.65 10.48
N LEU A 105 -2.49 10.52 9.22
CA LEU A 105 -2.66 11.55 8.19
C LEU A 105 -4.13 11.81 7.86
N SER A 106 -4.98 10.78 7.96
CA SER A 106 -6.40 10.88 7.62
C SER A 106 -7.28 11.34 8.79
N GLY A 107 -6.67 11.66 9.95
CA GLY A 107 -7.41 12.12 11.13
C GLY A 107 -8.46 11.13 11.64
N LEU A 108 -8.27 9.83 11.42
CA LEU A 108 -9.24 8.80 11.82
C LEU A 108 -9.45 8.81 13.33
N SER A 109 -10.67 8.53 13.77
CA SER A 109 -11.02 8.46 15.19
C SER A 109 -10.29 7.29 15.89
N PRO A 110 -10.17 7.31 17.23
CA PRO A 110 -9.59 6.18 17.96
C PRO A 110 -10.30 4.84 17.70
N ASP A 111 -11.62 4.88 17.53
CA ASP A 111 -12.42 3.68 17.22
C ASP A 111 -12.13 3.17 15.81
N ASP A 112 -11.98 4.08 14.83
CA ASP A 112 -11.63 3.70 13.46
C ASP A 112 -10.19 3.21 13.36
N HIS A 113 -9.27 3.77 14.16
CA HIS A 113 -7.90 3.26 14.30
C HIS A 113 -7.91 1.81 14.81
N ALA A 114 -8.70 1.51 15.84
CA ALA A 114 -8.81 0.16 16.38
C ALA A 114 -9.37 -0.83 15.34
N ARG A 115 -10.44 -0.45 14.64
CA ARG A 115 -11.01 -1.28 13.55
C ARG A 115 -10.01 -1.52 12.42
N LEU A 116 -9.25 -0.48 12.05
CA LEU A 116 -8.22 -0.58 11.04
C LEU A 116 -7.11 -1.55 11.49
N ALA A 117 -6.65 -1.41 12.73
CA ALA A 117 -5.60 -2.27 13.31
C ALA A 117 -6.04 -3.74 13.35
N ASP A 118 -7.29 -4.03 13.72
CA ASP A 118 -7.83 -5.40 13.70
C ASP A 118 -7.81 -6.00 12.29
N LYS A 119 -8.18 -5.22 11.28
CA LYS A 119 -8.13 -5.66 9.89
C LYS A 119 -6.69 -5.85 9.39
N VAL A 120 -5.78 -4.94 9.72
CA VAL A 120 -4.35 -5.09 9.43
C VAL A 120 -3.82 -6.38 10.05
N ASN A 121 -4.19 -6.68 11.30
CA ASN A 121 -3.82 -7.91 12.00
C ASN A 121 -4.37 -9.17 11.31
N GLU A 122 -5.62 -9.14 10.84
CA GLU A 122 -6.23 -10.22 10.06
C GLU A 122 -5.43 -10.50 8.78
N MET A 123 -5.15 -9.45 8.00
CA MET A 123 -4.40 -9.56 6.75
C MET A 123 -2.94 -10.01 7.01
N ALA A 124 -2.31 -9.48 8.05
CA ALA A 124 -0.98 -9.86 8.48
C ALA A 124 -0.90 -11.34 8.88
N ARG A 125 -1.92 -11.88 9.58
CA ARG A 125 -2.00 -13.31 9.93
C ARG A 125 -2.03 -14.22 8.71
N GLN A 126 -2.51 -13.73 7.57
CA GLN A 126 -2.47 -14.44 6.28
C GLN A 126 -1.11 -14.32 5.58
N GLY A 127 -0.14 -13.63 6.19
CA GLY A 127 1.22 -13.45 5.67
C GLY A 127 1.38 -12.28 4.70
N MET A 128 0.37 -11.41 4.59
CA MET A 128 0.41 -10.23 3.73
C MET A 128 1.22 -9.09 4.36
N ARG A 129 1.87 -8.31 3.51
CA ARG A 129 2.36 -6.98 3.85
C ARG A 129 1.25 -5.97 3.53
N VAL A 130 0.83 -5.20 4.52
CA VAL A 130 -0.35 -4.32 4.42
C VAL A 130 0.10 -2.86 4.30
N PHE A 131 -0.55 -2.10 3.42
CA PHE A 131 -0.38 -0.64 3.32
C PHE A 131 -1.74 0.04 3.31
N GLY A 132 -1.80 1.25 3.88
CA GLY A 132 -2.93 2.15 3.71
C GLY A 132 -2.75 3.05 2.49
N VAL A 133 -3.87 3.49 1.92
CA VAL A 133 -3.94 4.49 0.86
C VAL A 133 -4.94 5.57 1.26
N ALA A 134 -4.58 6.84 1.03
CA ALA A 134 -5.44 7.98 1.28
C ALA A 134 -5.21 9.07 0.22
N ILE A 135 -6.19 9.96 0.05
CA ILE A 135 -6.10 11.09 -0.89
C ILE A 135 -6.53 12.40 -0.24
N ALA A 136 -6.03 13.52 -0.72
CA ALA A 136 -6.54 14.84 -0.38
C ALA A 136 -6.79 15.61 -1.68
N GLU A 137 -7.99 16.16 -1.80
CA GLU A 137 -8.35 17.08 -2.89
C GLU A 137 -8.09 18.51 -2.44
N LEU A 138 -7.49 19.30 -3.32
CA LEU A 138 -6.92 20.61 -2.98
C LEU A 138 -7.34 21.63 -4.05
N PRO A 139 -7.70 22.85 -3.65
CA PRO A 139 -8.02 23.90 -4.60
C PRO A 139 -6.76 24.36 -5.36
N ARG A 140 -6.96 24.85 -6.59
CA ARG A 140 -5.91 25.29 -7.51
C ARG A 140 -4.86 26.24 -6.91
N ASP A 141 -5.29 27.13 -6.03
CA ASP A 141 -4.45 28.20 -5.50
C ASP A 141 -3.96 27.92 -4.06
N MET A 142 -4.00 26.67 -3.61
CA MET A 142 -3.45 26.31 -2.31
C MET A 142 -1.93 26.50 -2.29
N ALA A 143 -1.42 27.11 -1.23
CA ALA A 143 0.02 27.20 -1.01
C ALA A 143 0.62 25.79 -0.94
N MET A 144 1.78 25.60 -1.59
CA MET A 144 2.47 24.31 -1.62
C MET A 144 2.76 23.83 -0.19
N PRO A 145 2.23 22.68 0.24
CA PRO A 145 2.42 22.21 1.61
C PRO A 145 3.89 21.88 1.88
N GLU A 146 4.38 22.17 3.08
CA GLU A 146 5.77 21.83 3.44
C GLU A 146 5.90 20.35 3.77
N THR A 147 4.85 19.80 4.40
CA THR A 147 4.77 18.40 4.80
C THR A 147 3.40 17.81 4.44
N PRO A 148 3.31 16.49 4.17
CA PRO A 148 2.01 15.85 3.99
C PRO A 148 1.07 16.04 5.19
N ARG A 149 1.58 16.33 6.38
CA ARG A 149 0.75 16.58 7.57
C ARG A 149 -0.09 17.86 7.49
N ASP A 150 0.23 18.76 6.57
CA ASP A 150 -0.52 19.99 6.36
C ASP A 150 -1.78 19.75 5.49
N LEU A 151 -1.99 18.51 5.05
CA LEU A 151 -3.10 18.10 4.20
C LEU A 151 -4.13 17.29 4.98
N SER A 152 -5.40 17.51 4.66
CA SER A 152 -6.52 16.72 5.19
C SER A 152 -6.81 15.55 4.27
N PHE A 153 -6.32 14.36 4.63
CA PHE A 153 -6.51 13.16 3.83
C PHE A 153 -7.83 12.46 4.15
N CYS A 154 -8.52 12.01 3.11
CA CYS A 154 -9.59 11.03 3.16
C CYS A 154 -8.98 9.63 3.05
N PHE A 155 -9.21 8.79 4.06
CA PHE A 155 -8.79 7.39 4.04
C PHE A 155 -9.57 6.63 2.96
N ILE A 156 -8.86 6.06 1.99
CA ILE A 156 -9.50 5.31 0.89
C ILE A 156 -9.55 3.83 1.21
N GLY A 157 -8.49 3.23 1.77
CA GLY A 157 -8.51 1.79 2.07
C GLY A 157 -7.16 1.15 2.39
N LEU A 158 -7.15 -0.18 2.44
CA LEU A 158 -5.92 -0.98 2.58
C LEU A 158 -5.65 -1.85 1.36
N VAL A 159 -4.37 -2.08 1.10
CA VAL A 159 -3.87 -3.08 0.15
C VAL A 159 -3.06 -4.15 0.88
N GLY A 160 -3.27 -5.41 0.52
CA GLY A 160 -2.48 -6.55 0.95
C GLY A 160 -1.57 -7.04 -0.17
N LEU A 161 -0.27 -7.11 0.08
CA LEU A 161 0.72 -7.65 -0.85
C LEU A 161 1.25 -8.99 -0.35
N ALA A 162 1.16 -10.00 -1.21
CA ALA A 162 1.84 -11.26 -0.99
C ALA A 162 3.32 -11.12 -1.39
N ASP A 163 4.19 -11.53 -0.48
CA ASP A 163 5.60 -11.74 -0.77
C ASP A 163 5.84 -13.25 -0.93
N PRO A 164 6.00 -13.75 -2.17
CA PRO A 164 6.25 -15.16 -2.38
C PRO A 164 7.63 -15.51 -1.79
N LEU A 165 7.71 -16.62 -1.05
CA LEU A 165 9.02 -17.16 -0.68
C LEU A 165 9.77 -17.51 -1.97
N ARG A 166 11.09 -17.34 -1.97
CA ARG A 166 11.91 -17.87 -3.06
C ARG A 166 11.69 -19.38 -3.12
N PRO A 167 11.48 -19.99 -4.31
CA PRO A 167 11.18 -21.42 -4.45
C PRO A 167 12.18 -22.35 -3.77
N THR A 168 13.43 -21.90 -3.61
CA THR A 168 14.52 -22.64 -2.98
C THR A 168 14.46 -22.66 -1.45
N VAL A 169 13.74 -21.72 -0.82
CA VAL A 169 13.73 -21.55 0.65
C VAL A 169 13.16 -22.78 1.39
N PRO A 170 12.03 -23.38 0.99
CA PRO A 170 11.52 -24.56 1.69
C PRO A 170 12.50 -25.74 1.68
N ALA A 171 13.19 -25.96 0.55
CA ALA A 171 14.19 -27.02 0.43
C ALA A 171 15.41 -26.76 1.34
N ALA A 172 15.94 -25.54 1.33
CA ALA A 172 17.05 -25.14 2.19
C ALA A 172 16.71 -25.25 3.68
N VAL A 173 15.50 -24.85 4.09
CA VAL A 173 15.06 -24.99 5.50
C VAL A 173 14.93 -26.46 5.91
N ARG A 174 14.42 -27.33 5.03
CA ARG A 174 14.36 -28.78 5.29
C ARG A 174 15.75 -29.38 5.43
N GLU A 175 16.69 -28.99 4.58
CA GLU A 175 18.08 -29.46 4.64
C GLU A 175 18.74 -29.05 5.97
N CYS A 176 18.63 -27.78 6.36
CA CYS A 176 19.14 -27.30 7.65
C CYS A 176 18.52 -28.07 8.84
N ARG A 177 17.19 -28.30 8.81
CA ARG A 177 16.50 -29.09 9.86
C ARG A 177 16.99 -30.55 9.88
N SER A 178 17.20 -31.16 8.72
CA SER A 178 17.71 -32.54 8.62
C SER A 178 19.13 -32.68 9.17
N ALA A 179 19.93 -31.61 9.08
CA ALA A 179 21.25 -31.50 9.67
C ALA A 179 21.23 -31.08 11.16
N SER A 180 20.06 -31.09 11.83
CA SER A 180 19.87 -30.64 13.21
C SER A 180 20.30 -29.19 13.47
N MET A 181 20.30 -28.34 12.44
CA MET A 181 20.60 -26.92 12.56
C MET A 181 19.34 -26.12 12.92
N ARG A 182 19.46 -25.19 13.87
CA ARG A 182 18.37 -24.29 14.25
C ARG A 182 18.26 -23.13 13.26
N VAL A 183 17.16 -23.08 12.53
CA VAL A 183 16.83 -21.96 11.64
C VAL A 183 16.15 -20.84 12.43
N VAL A 184 16.67 -19.61 12.33
CA VAL A 184 16.09 -18.41 12.95
C VAL A 184 15.79 -17.39 11.85
N MET A 185 14.56 -16.87 11.84
CA MET A 185 14.16 -15.81 10.93
C MET A 185 14.44 -14.45 11.57
N ILE A 186 15.20 -13.60 10.88
CA ILE A 186 15.39 -12.18 11.23
C ILE A 186 14.58 -11.37 10.22
N THR A 187 13.58 -10.61 10.69
CA THR A 187 12.78 -9.71 9.85
C THR A 187 12.46 -8.43 10.60
N GLY A 188 12.38 -7.31 9.87
CA GLY A 188 11.84 -6.04 10.35
C GLY A 188 10.34 -5.90 10.14
N ASP A 189 9.66 -6.95 9.67
CA ASP A 189 8.21 -6.96 9.47
C ASP A 189 7.45 -6.97 10.81
N TYR A 190 6.21 -6.49 10.76
CA TYR A 190 5.26 -6.58 11.87
C TYR A 190 5.07 -8.05 12.33
N MET A 191 4.95 -8.26 13.65
CA MET A 191 5.05 -9.59 14.28
C MET A 191 4.01 -10.59 13.76
N GLU A 192 2.82 -10.11 13.43
CA GLU A 192 1.70 -10.87 12.90
C GLU A 192 1.98 -11.30 11.46
N THR A 193 2.54 -10.41 10.63
CA THR A 193 2.97 -10.72 9.25
C THR A 193 4.02 -11.82 9.26
N ARG A 194 4.98 -11.73 10.19
CA ARG A 194 6.01 -12.77 10.40
C ARG A 194 5.38 -14.11 10.77
N ARG A 195 4.43 -14.14 11.71
CA ARG A 195 3.74 -15.37 12.13
C ARG A 195 2.97 -16.02 10.99
N GLY A 196 2.25 -15.23 10.18
CA GLY A 196 1.54 -15.71 9.00
C GLY A 196 2.47 -16.31 7.95
N ARG A 197 3.56 -15.60 7.61
CA ARG A 197 4.59 -16.09 6.67
C ARG A 197 5.27 -17.37 7.14
N SER A 198 5.47 -17.52 8.45
CA SER A 198 6.13 -18.69 9.04
C SER A 198 5.24 -19.94 9.06
N ARG A 199 3.93 -19.79 9.36
CA ARG A 199 3.00 -20.94 9.46
C ARG A 199 2.54 -21.46 8.11
N ASN A 200 2.27 -20.61 7.12
CA ASN A 200 1.66 -21.06 5.86
C ASN A 200 2.66 -21.62 4.84
N LYS A 201 3.98 -21.52 5.06
CA LYS A 201 4.97 -21.74 3.98
C LYS A 201 6.25 -22.49 4.37
N LEU A 202 6.41 -22.88 5.64
CA LEU A 202 7.59 -23.61 6.16
C LEU A 202 7.26 -24.99 6.75
N ASP A 203 5.99 -25.37 6.70
CA ASP A 203 5.48 -26.71 6.96
C ASP A 203 5.29 -27.42 5.60
#